data_AF-A0A4Q9FDT9-F1
#
_entry.id   AF-A0A4Q9FDT9-F1
#
_cell.length_a   1.000
_cell.length_b   1.000
_cell.length_c   1.000
_cell.angle_alpha   90.00
_cell.angle_beta   90.00
_cell.angle_gamma   90.00
#
_symmetry.space_group_name_H-M   'P 1'
#
loop_
_entity.id
_entity.type
_entity.pdbx_description
1 polymer ?
#
loop_
_entity_poly.entity_id
_entity_poly.type
_entity_poly.pdbx_seq_one_letter_code
_entity_poly.pdbx_strand_id
1 'polypeptide(L)'
;MEKQEMNMMDKLSKMFNLDFQEPNDNIWLQSAKTLSRIIGVLGMLLPLLLWLFLVIVNQYFKVLPSISHYYFTRSNVIFIIVVSLIAIFLLVYKKGKGGFFWSTIAAIGALLLLLFPTNAITQNCCDICDSVNIAHIENNSFRNIFHYISAAIFLGSLAIMSLFVFTRENKDKLEFKPESCTPSKVTNQNVVYRVCGVIMVFSLLAIVVGSFDTNFKPIYEANNLTFWMEVIAVEAFGFSWLVKGEAFFKSK
;
A
#
# COMPACT_ATOMS: atom_id res chain seq x y z
N MET A 1 19.25 -32.34 33.79
CA MET A 1 18.63 -32.12 32.47
C MET A 1 18.64 -30.64 32.10
N GLU A 2 18.15 -29.73 32.94
CA GLU A 2 18.19 -28.27 32.73
C GLU A 2 19.58 -27.68 32.40
N LYS A 3 20.63 -28.14 33.09
CA LYS A 3 22.02 -27.70 32.85
C LYS A 3 22.61 -28.15 31.49
N GLN A 4 22.04 -29.19 30.87
CA GLN A 4 22.47 -29.70 29.56
C GLN A 4 21.76 -28.98 28.42
N GLU A 5 20.48 -28.62 28.57
CA GLU A 5 19.73 -27.85 27.58
C GLU A 5 20.28 -26.41 27.43
N MET A 6 20.60 -25.77 28.56
CA MET A 6 21.21 -24.43 28.57
C MET A 6 22.56 -24.39 27.85
N ASN A 7 23.33 -25.48 27.90
CA ASN A 7 24.64 -25.61 27.25
C ASN A 7 24.53 -25.95 25.74
N MET A 8 23.40 -26.52 25.31
CA MET A 8 23.12 -26.80 23.90
C MET A 8 22.64 -25.55 23.16
N MET A 9 21.79 -24.73 23.79
CA MET A 9 21.33 -23.46 23.23
C MET A 9 22.49 -22.45 23.05
N ASP A 10 23.43 -22.42 24.00
CA ASP A 10 24.62 -21.56 23.93
C ASP A 10 25.59 -21.98 22.80
N LYS A 11 25.73 -23.29 22.57
CA LYS A 11 26.51 -23.83 21.45
C LYS A 11 25.84 -23.59 20.10
N LEU A 12 24.52 -23.72 20.02
CA LEU A 12 23.75 -23.41 18.81
C LEU A 12 23.86 -21.93 18.45
N SER A 13 23.70 -21.04 19.45
CA SER A 13 23.84 -19.59 19.27
C SER A 13 25.22 -19.21 18.70
N LYS A 14 26.30 -19.78 19.27
CA LYS A 14 27.68 -19.56 18.79
C LYS A 14 27.96 -20.18 17.42
N MET A 15 27.39 -21.35 17.12
CA MET A 15 27.60 -22.04 15.84
C MET A 15 26.93 -21.32 14.66
N PHE A 16 25.80 -20.65 14.92
CA PHE A 16 25.07 -19.88 13.92
C PHE A 16 25.39 -18.37 13.93
N ASN A 17 26.36 -17.94 14.75
CA ASN A 17 26.75 -16.54 14.91
C ASN A 17 25.54 -15.60 15.17
N LEU A 18 24.58 -16.08 15.98
CA LEU A 18 23.34 -15.38 16.30
C LEU A 18 23.55 -14.38 17.44
N ASP A 19 24.57 -13.53 17.33
CA ASP A 19 24.76 -12.42 18.26
C ASP A 19 23.75 -11.32 17.94
N PHE A 20 22.57 -11.40 18.54
CA PHE A 20 21.54 -10.35 18.52
C PHE A 20 21.86 -9.22 19.51
N GLN A 21 23.14 -8.88 19.73
CA GLN A 21 23.55 -7.74 20.55
C GLN A 21 23.55 -6.45 19.72
N GLU A 22 22.43 -6.12 19.09
CA GLU A 22 22.16 -4.75 18.66
C GLU A 22 21.30 -4.06 19.73
N PRO A 23 21.58 -2.80 20.11
CA PRO A 23 20.72 -2.09 21.05
C PRO A 23 19.28 -2.13 20.54
N ASN A 24 18.33 -2.40 21.44
CA ASN A 24 16.92 -2.72 21.12
C ASN A 24 16.34 -1.77 20.04
N ASP A 25 16.65 -0.47 20.12
CA ASP A 25 16.25 0.56 19.17
C ASP A 25 16.68 0.29 17.72
N ASN A 26 17.87 -0.26 17.49
CA ASN A 26 18.36 -0.57 16.14
C ASN A 26 17.55 -1.70 15.50
N ILE A 27 17.16 -2.71 16.28
CA ILE A 27 16.35 -3.84 15.79
C ILE A 27 14.98 -3.34 15.32
N TRP A 28 14.32 -2.48 16.10
CA TRP A 28 13.04 -1.88 15.71
C TRP A 28 13.17 -0.98 14.48
N LEU A 29 14.25 -0.19 14.40
CA LEU A 29 14.51 0.69 13.26
C LEU A 29 14.77 -0.08 11.97
N GLN A 30 15.61 -1.11 12.01
CA GLN A 30 15.88 -2.00 10.87
C GLN A 30 14.60 -2.69 10.42
N SER A 31 13.82 -3.24 11.36
CA SER A 31 12.52 -3.86 11.08
C SER A 31 11.55 -2.89 10.41
N ALA A 32 11.44 -1.65 10.90
CA ALA A 32 10.56 -0.64 10.32
C ALA A 32 11.01 -0.19 8.91
N LYS A 33 12.32 -0.11 8.65
CA LYS A 33 12.85 0.20 7.31
C LYS A 33 12.53 -0.93 6.33
N THR A 34 12.80 -2.18 6.71
CA THR A 34 12.49 -3.36 5.90
C THR A 34 11.00 -3.44 5.59
N LEU A 35 10.16 -3.27 6.60
CA LEU A 35 8.71 -3.25 6.45
C LEU A 35 8.26 -2.16 5.46
N SER A 36 8.85 -0.96 5.56
CA SER A 36 8.53 0.13 4.64
C SER A 36 8.92 -0.17 3.20
N ARG A 37 10.06 -0.84 2.99
CA ARG A 37 10.49 -1.29 1.65
C ARG A 37 9.53 -2.31 1.07
N ILE A 38 9.13 -3.31 1.86
CA ILE A 38 8.21 -4.36 1.40
C ILE A 38 6.86 -3.75 1.04
N ILE A 39 6.30 -2.87 1.88
CA ILE A 39 5.05 -2.14 1.59
C ILE A 39 5.18 -1.36 0.28
N GLY A 40 6.28 -0.63 0.09
CA GLY A 40 6.52 0.15 -1.12
C GLY A 40 6.62 -0.71 -2.38
N VAL A 41 7.39 -1.81 -2.33
CA VAL A 41 7.53 -2.75 -3.46
C VAL A 41 6.19 -3.40 -3.80
N LEU A 42 5.46 -3.89 -2.79
CA LEU A 42 4.15 -4.51 -3.00
C LEU A 42 3.15 -3.53 -3.62
N GLY A 43 3.16 -2.28 -3.16
CA GLY A 43 2.34 -1.21 -3.74
C GLY A 43 2.63 -1.00 -5.22
N MET A 44 3.88 -0.73 -5.59
CA MET A 44 4.25 -0.45 -6.99
C MET A 44 4.10 -1.66 -7.92
N LEU A 45 4.30 -2.88 -7.41
CA LEU A 45 4.11 -4.09 -8.23
C LEU A 45 2.63 -4.42 -8.45
N LEU A 46 1.73 -3.97 -7.57
CA LEU A 46 0.32 -4.38 -7.60
C LEU A 46 -0.33 -4.12 -8.97
N PRO A 47 -0.34 -2.89 -9.53
CA PRO A 47 -1.07 -2.64 -10.77
C PRO A 47 -0.51 -3.42 -11.96
N LEU A 48 0.83 -3.53 -12.03
CA LEU A 48 1.52 -4.28 -13.07
C LEU A 48 1.19 -5.76 -13.03
N LEU A 49 1.23 -6.38 -11.83
CA LEU A 49 0.94 -7.79 -11.65
C LEU A 49 -0.53 -8.12 -11.97
N LEU A 50 -1.46 -7.25 -11.58
CA LEU A 50 -2.88 -7.43 -11.88
C LEU A 50 -3.15 -7.45 -13.38
N TRP A 51 -2.64 -6.44 -14.10
CA TRP A 51 -2.80 -6.33 -15.55
C TRP A 51 -2.10 -7.47 -16.28
N LEU A 52 -0.84 -7.77 -15.93
CA LEU A 52 -0.07 -8.82 -16.59
C LEU A 52 -0.73 -10.19 -16.43
N PHE A 53 -1.20 -10.53 -15.24
CA PHE A 53 -1.87 -11.81 -15.00
C PHE A 53 -3.21 -11.90 -15.75
N LEU A 54 -3.95 -10.79 -15.83
CA LEU A 54 -5.19 -10.72 -16.60
C LEU A 54 -4.93 -10.96 -18.10
N VAL A 55 -3.88 -10.35 -18.65
CA VAL A 55 -3.45 -10.58 -20.04
C VAL A 55 -3.07 -12.04 -20.28
N ILE A 56 -2.25 -12.63 -19.40
CA ILE A 56 -1.74 -14.00 -19.59
C ILE A 56 -2.87 -15.04 -19.47
N VAL A 57 -3.73 -14.91 -18.45
CA VAL A 57 -4.71 -15.95 -18.11
C VAL A 57 -6.03 -15.77 -18.87
N ASN A 58 -6.49 -14.53 -19.05
CA ASN A 58 -7.77 -14.26 -19.69
C ASN A 58 -7.63 -13.77 -21.14
N GLN A 59 -6.40 -13.57 -21.65
CA GLN A 59 -6.14 -13.01 -22.99
C GLN A 59 -6.87 -11.66 -23.18
N TYR A 60 -7.01 -10.89 -22.10
CA TYR A 60 -7.74 -9.64 -22.07
C TYR A 60 -6.76 -8.48 -21.92
N PHE A 61 -6.64 -7.67 -22.98
CA PHE A 61 -5.60 -6.64 -23.10
C PHE A 61 -6.02 -5.27 -22.57
N LYS A 62 -7.30 -5.06 -22.29
CA LYS A 62 -7.81 -3.79 -21.76
C LYS A 62 -7.69 -3.77 -20.24
N VAL A 63 -7.47 -2.59 -19.67
CA VAL A 63 -7.56 -2.39 -18.22
C VAL A 63 -9.02 -2.44 -17.78
N LEU A 64 -9.26 -2.89 -16.55
CA LEU A 64 -10.57 -2.82 -15.93
C LEU A 64 -10.89 -1.39 -15.45
N PRO A 65 -12.15 -1.07 -15.15
CA PRO A 65 -12.53 0.28 -14.72
C PRO A 65 -11.80 0.76 -13.46
N SER A 66 -11.37 -0.14 -12.58
CA SER A 66 -10.55 0.19 -11.39
C SER A 66 -9.68 -1.00 -10.95
N ILE A 67 -8.67 -0.76 -10.12
CA ILE A 67 -7.82 -1.79 -9.48
C ILE A 67 -8.69 -2.78 -8.69
N SER A 68 -9.66 -2.28 -7.92
CA SER A 68 -10.57 -3.13 -7.14
C SER A 68 -11.46 -4.05 -8.00
N HIS A 69 -11.69 -3.71 -9.28
CA HIS A 69 -12.48 -4.57 -10.17
C HIS A 69 -11.75 -5.88 -10.53
N TYR A 70 -10.42 -5.95 -10.37
CA TYR A 70 -9.69 -7.22 -10.55
C TYR A 70 -10.13 -8.30 -9.55
N TYR A 71 -10.82 -7.93 -8.46
CA TYR A 71 -11.47 -8.85 -7.52
C TYR A 71 -12.42 -9.85 -8.22
N PHE A 72 -13.07 -9.45 -9.31
CA PHE A 72 -14.03 -10.29 -10.04
C PHE A 72 -13.37 -11.16 -11.12
N THR A 73 -12.05 -11.10 -11.27
CA THR A 73 -11.29 -11.80 -12.32
C THR A 73 -10.37 -12.87 -11.76
N ARG A 74 -9.70 -13.63 -12.63
CA ARG A 74 -8.66 -14.60 -12.21
C ARG A 74 -7.49 -13.94 -11.49
N SER A 75 -7.25 -12.64 -11.68
CA SER A 75 -6.23 -11.87 -10.96
C SER A 75 -6.61 -11.54 -9.51
N ASN A 76 -7.80 -11.94 -9.03
CA ASN A 76 -8.26 -11.60 -7.68
C ASN A 76 -7.34 -12.10 -6.57
N VAL A 77 -6.68 -13.24 -6.76
CA VAL A 77 -5.76 -13.84 -5.79
C VAL A 77 -4.58 -12.90 -5.56
N ILE A 78 -4.04 -12.28 -6.62
CA ILE A 78 -2.96 -11.29 -6.53
C ILE A 78 -3.44 -10.06 -5.75
N PHE A 79 -4.62 -9.54 -6.10
CA PHE A 79 -5.21 -8.37 -5.42
C PHE A 79 -5.37 -8.62 -3.92
N ILE A 80 -6.02 -9.73 -3.55
CA ILE A 80 -6.30 -10.08 -2.15
C ILE A 80 -5.00 -10.31 -1.37
N ILE A 81 -4.05 -11.09 -1.91
CA ILE A 81 -2.78 -11.39 -1.24
C ILE A 81 -1.98 -10.11 -1.00
N VAL A 82 -1.76 -9.32 -2.04
CA VAL A 82 -0.90 -8.13 -1.96
C VAL A 82 -1.50 -7.08 -1.03
N VAL A 83 -2.79 -6.78 -1.15
CA VAL A 83 -3.46 -5.80 -0.28
C VAL A 83 -3.53 -6.30 1.17
N SER A 84 -3.75 -7.59 1.40
CA SER A 84 -3.72 -8.17 2.76
C SER A 84 -2.34 -8.09 3.39
N LEU A 85 -1.26 -8.36 2.63
CA LEU A 85 0.11 -8.22 3.10
C LEU A 85 0.43 -6.76 3.45
N ILE A 86 0.08 -5.82 2.58
CA ILE A 86 0.22 -4.38 2.85
C ILE A 86 -0.52 -4.01 4.13
N ALA A 87 -1.77 -4.47 4.32
CA ALA A 87 -2.56 -4.17 5.50
C ALA A 87 -1.91 -4.71 6.79
N ILE A 88 -1.50 -5.97 6.81
CA ILE A 88 -0.84 -6.59 7.96
C ILE A 88 0.46 -5.85 8.30
N PHE A 89 1.25 -5.51 7.29
CA PHE A 89 2.48 -4.76 7.47
C PHE A 89 2.24 -3.34 8.00
N LEU A 90 1.20 -2.66 7.54
CA LEU A 90 0.80 -1.36 8.10
C LEU A 90 0.34 -1.48 9.57
N LEU A 91 -0.28 -2.59 9.95
CA LEU A 91 -0.77 -2.84 11.31
C LEU A 91 0.37 -3.06 12.31
N VAL A 92 1.45 -3.71 11.89
CA VAL A 92 2.66 -3.91 12.71
C VAL A 92 3.70 -2.79 12.58
N TYR A 93 3.41 -1.75 11.80
CA TYR A 93 4.31 -0.61 11.61
C TYR A 93 4.38 0.28 12.87
N LYS A 94 5.46 0.13 13.63
CA LYS A 94 5.72 0.87 14.87
C LYS A 94 6.75 1.97 14.65
N LYS A 95 6.30 3.17 14.22
CA LYS A 95 7.18 4.35 14.08
C LYS A 95 6.52 5.61 14.65
N GLY A 96 6.62 5.75 15.98
CA GLY A 96 6.03 6.86 16.74
C GLY A 96 4.49 6.82 16.81
N LYS A 97 3.91 7.65 17.70
CA LYS A 97 2.45 7.67 17.95
C LYS A 97 1.65 8.01 16.70
N GLY A 98 2.08 9.03 15.95
CA GLY A 98 1.38 9.47 14.72
C GLY A 98 1.52 8.47 13.57
N GLY A 99 2.68 7.86 13.39
CA GLY A 99 2.89 6.84 12.38
C GLY A 99 2.05 5.59 12.62
N PHE A 100 2.03 5.11 13.87
CA PHE A 100 1.22 3.96 14.26
C PHE A 100 -0.29 4.20 14.08
N PHE A 101 -0.78 5.39 14.46
CA PHE A 101 -2.20 5.73 14.34
C PHE A 101 -2.68 5.69 12.88
N TRP A 102 -2.00 6.42 11.99
CA TRP A 102 -2.39 6.49 10.58
C TRP A 102 -2.13 5.19 9.83
N SER A 103 -1.07 4.44 10.17
CA SER A 103 -0.83 3.12 9.56
C SER A 103 -1.90 2.12 9.98
N THR A 104 -2.37 2.16 11.22
CA THR A 104 -3.47 1.30 11.70
C THR A 104 -4.78 1.64 10.99
N ILE A 105 -5.11 2.93 10.84
CA ILE A 105 -6.30 3.34 10.09
C ILE A 105 -6.21 2.88 8.62
N ALA A 106 -5.04 3.07 8.00
CA ALA A 106 -4.80 2.59 6.63
C ALA A 106 -4.98 1.06 6.53
N ALA A 107 -4.41 0.29 7.47
CA ALA A 107 -4.54 -1.15 7.52
C ALA A 107 -6.00 -1.62 7.62
N ILE A 108 -6.79 -0.99 8.51
CA ILE A 108 -8.21 -1.30 8.67
C ILE A 108 -8.96 -0.98 7.37
N GLY A 109 -8.72 0.18 6.75
CA GLY A 109 -9.31 0.52 5.45
C GLY A 109 -8.98 -0.49 4.35
N ALA A 110 -7.73 -0.96 4.29
CA ALA A 110 -7.28 -1.97 3.33
C ALA A 110 -7.92 -3.35 3.56
N LEU A 111 -8.17 -3.75 4.81
CA LEU A 111 -8.89 -5.00 5.10
C LEU A 111 -10.38 -4.85 4.76
N LEU A 112 -11.01 -3.74 5.14
CA LEU A 112 -12.43 -3.51 4.89
C LEU A 112 -12.75 -3.44 3.40
N LEU A 113 -11.91 -2.79 2.57
CA LEU A 113 -12.15 -2.75 1.12
C LEU A 113 -12.06 -4.13 0.46
N LEU A 114 -11.33 -5.08 1.06
CA LEU A 114 -11.29 -6.47 0.60
C LEU A 114 -12.52 -7.27 1.05
N LEU A 115 -12.99 -7.03 2.29
CA LEU A 115 -14.17 -7.68 2.86
C LEU A 115 -15.46 -7.23 2.18
N PHE A 116 -15.50 -6.00 1.67
CA PHE A 116 -16.60 -5.45 0.90
C PHE A 116 -16.13 -5.18 -0.54
N PRO A 117 -16.21 -6.16 -1.46
CA PRO A 117 -15.81 -5.97 -2.86
C PRO A 117 -16.61 -4.87 -3.56
N THR A 118 -15.98 -4.23 -4.56
CA THR A 118 -16.60 -3.15 -5.35
C THR A 118 -17.85 -3.61 -6.12
N ASN A 119 -18.47 -2.72 -6.88
CA ASN A 119 -19.56 -3.06 -7.78
C ASN A 119 -19.10 -4.07 -8.85
N ALA A 120 -20.01 -4.95 -9.28
CA ALA A 120 -19.72 -5.94 -10.29
C ALA A 120 -19.43 -5.29 -11.66
N ILE A 121 -18.57 -5.92 -12.45
CA ILE A 121 -18.24 -5.50 -13.83
C ILE A 121 -19.42 -5.81 -14.77
N THR A 122 -20.13 -6.92 -14.54
CA THR A 122 -21.28 -7.34 -15.35
C THR A 122 -22.58 -7.24 -14.58
N GLN A 123 -23.64 -6.86 -15.29
CA GLN A 123 -25.00 -6.83 -14.74
C GLN A 123 -25.67 -8.21 -14.76
N ASN A 124 -25.31 -9.07 -15.73
CA ASN A 124 -25.89 -10.40 -15.88
C ASN A 124 -24.86 -11.48 -15.52
N CYS A 125 -25.29 -12.51 -14.77
CA CYS A 125 -24.49 -13.71 -14.62
C CYS A 125 -24.37 -14.45 -15.94
N CYS A 126 -23.30 -15.23 -16.06
CA CYS A 126 -23.27 -16.40 -16.92
C CYS A 126 -23.28 -16.02 -18.42
N ASP A 127 -22.80 -14.81 -18.74
CA ASP A 127 -22.54 -14.39 -20.10
C ASP A 127 -21.34 -15.19 -20.64
N ILE A 128 -21.62 -16.11 -21.57
CA ILE A 128 -20.61 -16.97 -22.20
C ILE A 128 -19.57 -16.13 -22.97
N CYS A 129 -19.95 -14.92 -23.39
CA CYS A 129 -19.05 -14.00 -24.08
C CYS A 129 -18.12 -13.23 -23.12
N ASP A 130 -18.40 -13.21 -21.81
CA ASP A 130 -17.55 -12.56 -20.82
C ASP A 130 -16.63 -13.57 -20.12
N SER A 131 -15.48 -13.82 -20.76
CA SER A 131 -14.45 -14.73 -20.28
C SER A 131 -13.58 -14.17 -19.14
N VAL A 132 -13.80 -12.91 -18.74
CA VAL A 132 -12.95 -12.23 -17.74
C VAL A 132 -13.50 -12.42 -16.33
N ASN A 133 -14.82 -12.41 -16.20
CA ASN A 133 -15.50 -12.48 -14.91
C ASN A 133 -15.61 -13.93 -14.39
N ILE A 134 -15.17 -14.14 -13.15
CA ILE A 134 -15.21 -15.46 -12.48
C ILE A 134 -16.11 -15.48 -11.24
N ALA A 135 -16.58 -14.30 -10.83
CA ALA A 135 -17.48 -14.13 -9.70
C ALA A 135 -18.55 -13.11 -10.07
N HIS A 136 -19.80 -13.41 -9.72
CA HIS A 136 -20.91 -12.49 -9.84
C HIS A 136 -21.47 -12.22 -8.45
N ILE A 137 -21.51 -10.96 -8.06
CA ILE A 137 -22.12 -10.52 -6.79
C ILE A 137 -23.13 -9.44 -7.13
N GLU A 138 -24.39 -9.67 -6.78
CA GLU A 138 -25.48 -8.73 -7.03
C GLU A 138 -25.14 -7.33 -6.53
N ASN A 139 -25.59 -6.31 -7.26
CA ASN A 139 -25.29 -4.94 -6.89
C ASN A 139 -25.96 -4.59 -5.55
N ASN A 140 -25.16 -4.13 -4.58
CA ASN A 140 -25.65 -3.79 -3.26
C ASN A 140 -25.05 -2.45 -2.82
N SER A 141 -25.91 -1.45 -2.59
CA SER A 141 -25.49 -0.09 -2.27
C SER A 141 -24.66 -0.01 -0.98
N PHE A 142 -25.03 -0.78 0.05
CA PHE A 142 -24.29 -0.80 1.31
C PHE A 142 -22.87 -1.32 1.09
N ARG A 143 -22.71 -2.47 0.42
CA ARG A 143 -21.39 -3.04 0.11
C ARG A 143 -20.53 -2.05 -0.68
N ASN A 144 -21.07 -1.48 -1.75
CA ASN A 144 -20.32 -0.58 -2.61
C ASN A 144 -19.89 0.69 -1.87
N ILE A 145 -20.78 1.29 -1.06
CA ILE A 145 -20.45 2.47 -0.24
C ILE A 145 -19.34 2.12 0.76
N PHE A 146 -19.43 0.98 1.44
CA PHE A 146 -18.40 0.53 2.35
C PHE A 146 -17.06 0.31 1.65
N HIS A 147 -17.06 -0.26 0.44
CA HIS A 147 -15.86 -0.39 -0.37
C HIS A 147 -15.21 0.98 -0.63
N TYR A 148 -15.97 1.93 -1.18
CA TYR A 148 -15.46 3.24 -1.56
C TYR A 148 -14.93 4.04 -0.37
N ILE A 149 -15.66 4.04 0.75
CA ILE A 149 -15.23 4.71 1.98
C ILE A 149 -13.94 4.05 2.52
N SER A 150 -13.87 2.72 2.53
CA SER A 150 -12.70 2.00 3.02
C SER A 150 -11.47 2.25 2.15
N ALA A 151 -11.63 2.29 0.83
CA ALA A 151 -10.58 2.63 -0.12
C ALA A 151 -10.09 4.08 0.06
N ALA A 152 -11.02 5.03 0.25
CA ALA A 152 -10.69 6.43 0.53
C ALA A 152 -9.93 6.58 1.85
N ILE A 153 -10.34 5.87 2.91
CA ILE A 153 -9.64 5.84 4.20
C ILE A 153 -8.23 5.26 4.04
N PHE A 154 -8.09 4.16 3.30
CA PHE A 154 -6.81 3.51 3.05
C PHE A 154 -5.83 4.47 2.35
N LEU A 155 -6.15 4.91 1.13
CA LEU A 155 -5.26 5.77 0.33
C LEU A 155 -5.10 7.17 0.95
N GLY A 156 -6.16 7.72 1.54
CA GLY A 156 -6.12 9.02 2.23
C GLY A 156 -5.18 9.00 3.44
N SER A 157 -5.19 7.93 4.23
CA SER A 157 -4.27 7.77 5.37
C SER A 157 -2.81 7.68 4.90
N LEU A 158 -2.54 6.96 3.79
CA LEU A 158 -1.20 6.89 3.19
C LEU A 158 -0.72 8.25 2.67
N ALA A 159 -1.63 9.03 2.06
CA ALA A 159 -1.34 10.40 1.63
C ALA A 159 -0.99 11.30 2.82
N ILE A 160 -1.77 11.25 3.90
CA ILE A 160 -1.51 11.99 5.16
C ILE A 160 -0.17 11.58 5.76
N MET A 161 0.15 10.29 5.76
CA MET A 161 1.44 9.79 6.24
C MET A 161 2.60 10.38 5.45
N SER A 162 2.50 10.39 4.12
CA SER A 162 3.50 10.98 3.24
C SER A 162 3.64 12.49 3.50
N LEU A 163 2.54 13.25 3.41
CA LEU A 163 2.58 14.72 3.54
C LEU A 163 3.12 15.20 4.89
N PHE A 164 2.63 14.62 5.99
CA PHE A 164 2.77 15.22 7.32
C PHE A 164 3.52 14.33 8.31
N VAL A 165 3.23 13.04 8.36
CA VAL A 165 3.83 12.17 9.37
C VAL A 165 5.31 11.96 9.10
N PHE A 166 5.66 11.63 7.85
CA PHE A 166 7.05 11.36 7.49
C PHE A 166 7.92 12.62 7.55
N THR A 167 7.36 13.76 7.14
CA THR A 167 8.06 15.05 7.21
C THR A 167 8.29 15.51 8.65
N ARG A 168 7.31 15.31 9.54
CA ARG A 168 7.48 15.59 10.98
C ARG A 168 8.52 14.68 11.62
N GLU A 169 8.48 13.37 11.37
CA GLU A 169 9.50 12.46 11.91
C GLU A 169 10.91 12.84 11.45
N ASN A 170 11.06 13.33 10.22
CA ASN A 170 12.33 13.80 9.70
C ASN A 170 12.80 15.10 10.38
N LYS A 171 11.87 16.00 10.72
CA LYS A 171 12.17 17.20 11.53
C LYS A 171 12.64 16.79 12.93
N ASP A 172 11.91 15.88 13.59
CA ASP A 172 12.24 15.40 14.94
C ASP A 172 13.64 14.73 14.96
N LYS A 173 14.01 14.01 13.90
CA LYS A 173 15.36 13.45 13.77
C LYS A 173 16.45 14.52 13.70
N LEU A 174 16.24 15.61 12.96
CA LEU A 174 17.23 16.69 12.88
C LEU A 174 17.36 17.44 14.22
N GLU A 175 16.27 17.59 14.96
CA GLU A 175 16.24 18.34 16.22
C GLU A 175 16.80 17.54 17.39
N PHE A 176 16.41 16.25 17.51
CA PHE A 176 16.73 15.43 18.69
C PHE A 176 17.84 14.39 18.46
N LYS A 177 18.20 14.09 17.21
CA LYS A 177 19.24 13.10 16.85
C LYS A 177 20.07 13.55 15.63
N PRO A 178 20.71 14.73 15.68
CA PRO A 178 21.39 15.32 14.53
C PRO A 178 22.54 14.45 13.99
N GLU A 179 23.17 13.61 14.82
CA GLU A 179 24.19 12.65 14.39
C GLU A 179 23.65 11.50 13.53
N SER A 180 22.33 11.26 13.55
CA SER A 180 21.71 10.13 12.84
C SER A 180 21.37 10.39 11.36
N CYS A 181 21.39 11.65 10.91
CA CYS A 181 21.07 12.00 9.53
C CYS A 181 21.60 13.37 9.11
N THR A 182 21.81 13.58 7.80
CA THR A 182 22.25 14.87 7.26
C THR A 182 21.06 15.76 6.86
N PRO A 183 21.15 17.10 7.01
CA PRO A 183 20.10 18.01 6.58
C PRO A 183 19.73 17.86 5.10
N SER A 184 20.74 17.67 4.22
CA SER A 184 20.52 17.47 2.79
C SER A 184 19.67 16.21 2.50
N LYS A 185 19.94 15.09 3.19
CA LYS A 185 19.14 13.85 3.05
C LYS A 185 17.69 14.10 3.46
N VAL A 186 17.47 14.76 4.59
CA VAL A 186 16.12 15.06 5.09
C VAL A 186 15.35 15.96 4.13
N THR A 187 15.98 16.99 3.59
CA THR A 187 15.37 17.88 2.58
C THR A 187 14.93 17.09 1.36
N ASN A 188 15.80 16.25 0.78
CA ASN A 188 15.47 15.45 -0.39
C ASN A 188 14.30 14.48 -0.14
N GLN A 189 14.31 13.79 1.01
CA GLN A 189 13.21 12.91 1.40
C GLN A 189 11.90 13.67 1.56
N ASN A 190 11.92 14.83 2.22
CA ASN A 190 10.73 15.64 2.44
C ASN A 190 10.12 16.18 1.14
N VAL A 191 10.95 16.52 0.14
CA VAL A 191 10.46 16.89 -1.19
C VAL A 191 9.70 15.72 -1.81
N VAL A 192 10.28 14.51 -1.82
CA VAL A 192 9.62 13.32 -2.37
C VAL A 192 8.30 13.05 -1.63
N TYR A 193 8.30 13.07 -0.30
CA TYR A 193 7.08 12.81 0.47
C TYR A 193 5.96 13.82 0.20
N ARG A 194 6.31 15.10 0.03
CA ARG A 194 5.33 16.15 -0.32
C ARG A 194 4.78 15.95 -1.72
N VAL A 195 5.64 15.70 -2.70
CA VAL A 195 5.23 15.49 -4.10
C VAL A 195 4.33 14.25 -4.21
N CYS A 196 4.76 13.09 -3.68
CA CYS A 196 3.95 11.88 -3.66
C CYS A 196 2.61 12.06 -2.93
N GLY A 197 2.65 12.76 -1.79
CA GLY A 197 1.47 13.11 -1.01
C GLY A 197 0.46 13.92 -1.79
N VAL A 198 0.92 14.97 -2.48
CA VAL A 198 0.10 15.84 -3.31
C VAL A 198 -0.47 15.07 -4.51
N ILE A 199 0.34 14.23 -5.16
CA ILE A 199 -0.11 13.36 -6.27
C ILE A 199 -1.26 12.45 -5.81
N MET A 200 -1.11 11.76 -4.67
CA MET A 200 -2.17 10.91 -4.12
C MET A 200 -3.47 11.69 -3.86
N VAL A 201 -3.38 12.89 -3.28
CA VAL A 201 -4.56 13.74 -3.02
C VAL A 201 -5.23 14.15 -4.33
N PHE A 202 -4.47 14.60 -5.34
CA PHE A 202 -5.04 14.98 -6.63
C PHE A 202 -5.68 13.79 -7.35
N SER A 203 -5.07 12.60 -7.31
CA SER A 203 -5.67 11.38 -7.85
C SER A 203 -7.02 11.06 -7.19
N LEU A 204 -7.10 11.12 -5.85
CA LEU A 204 -8.35 10.88 -5.12
C LEU A 204 -9.41 11.93 -5.44
N LEU A 205 -9.03 13.21 -5.53
CA LEU A 205 -9.94 14.28 -5.92
C LEU A 205 -10.45 14.10 -7.36
N ALA A 206 -9.58 13.70 -8.29
CA ALA A 206 -9.97 13.42 -9.67
C ALA A 206 -10.99 12.28 -9.77
N ILE A 207 -10.84 11.23 -8.94
CA ILE A 207 -11.82 10.13 -8.86
C ILE A 207 -13.18 10.65 -8.36
N VAL A 208 -13.18 11.46 -7.30
CA VAL A 208 -14.41 12.06 -6.77
C VAL A 208 -15.07 12.97 -7.80
N VAL A 209 -14.34 13.91 -8.38
CA VAL A 209 -14.87 14.85 -9.38
C VAL A 209 -15.42 14.10 -10.60
N GLY A 210 -14.68 13.14 -11.14
CA GLY A 210 -15.13 12.32 -12.27
C GLY A 210 -16.38 11.49 -12.00
N SER A 211 -16.65 11.18 -10.73
CA SER A 211 -17.85 10.43 -10.33
C SER A 211 -19.12 11.31 -10.29
N PHE A 212 -18.98 12.62 -10.10
CA PHE A 212 -20.11 13.54 -9.88
C PHE A 212 -20.30 14.61 -10.97
N ASP A 213 -19.23 15.01 -11.67
CA ASP A 213 -19.30 16.04 -12.72
C ASP A 213 -19.84 15.44 -14.03
N THR A 214 -21.06 15.82 -14.41
CA THR A 214 -21.74 15.29 -15.59
C THR A 214 -21.08 15.68 -16.91
N ASN A 215 -20.34 16.80 -16.96
CA ASN A 215 -19.64 17.22 -18.17
C ASN A 215 -18.34 16.46 -18.36
N PHE A 216 -17.67 16.12 -17.26
CA PHE A 216 -16.41 15.38 -17.28
C PHE A 216 -16.62 13.85 -17.37
N LYS A 217 -17.73 13.34 -16.82
CA LYS A 217 -18.05 11.91 -16.72
C LYS A 217 -17.92 11.11 -18.03
N PRO A 218 -18.37 11.59 -19.20
CA PRO A 218 -18.22 10.84 -20.45
C PRO A 218 -16.75 10.57 -20.82
N ILE A 219 -15.88 11.56 -20.68
CA ILE A 219 -14.44 11.43 -20.93
C ILE A 219 -13.81 10.54 -19.86
N TYR A 220 -14.25 10.71 -18.61
CA TYR A 220 -13.76 9.96 -17.46
C TYR A 220 -14.00 8.46 -17.59
N GLU A 221 -15.22 8.06 -17.95
CA GLU A 221 -15.60 6.65 -18.14
C GLU A 221 -14.97 6.07 -19.40
N ALA A 222 -14.96 6.80 -20.52
CA ALA A 222 -14.40 6.33 -21.79
C ALA A 222 -12.89 5.99 -21.71
N ASN A 223 -12.16 6.63 -20.79
CA ASN A 223 -10.71 6.44 -20.64
C ASN A 223 -10.32 5.63 -19.39
N ASN A 224 -11.28 5.03 -18.68
CA ASN A 224 -11.05 4.32 -17.41
C ASN A 224 -10.23 5.16 -16.41
N LEU A 225 -10.58 6.43 -16.24
CA LEU A 225 -9.76 7.34 -15.43
C LEU A 225 -9.71 6.95 -13.96
N THR A 226 -10.72 6.25 -13.41
CA THR A 226 -10.63 5.69 -12.05
C THR A 226 -9.40 4.80 -11.91
N PHE A 227 -9.23 3.83 -12.82
CA PHE A 227 -8.07 2.93 -12.82
C PHE A 227 -6.75 3.69 -12.89
N TRP A 228 -6.61 4.64 -13.82
CA TRP A 228 -5.35 5.37 -13.97
C TRP A 228 -5.04 6.27 -12.78
N MET A 229 -6.05 6.92 -12.19
CA MET A 229 -5.86 7.73 -10.99
C MET A 229 -5.47 6.86 -9.79
N GLU A 230 -6.06 5.67 -9.64
CA GLU A 230 -5.67 4.69 -8.63
C GLU A 230 -4.22 4.20 -8.84
N VAL A 231 -3.83 3.88 -10.08
CA VAL A 231 -2.44 3.51 -10.42
C VAL A 231 -1.48 4.62 -10.00
N ILE A 232 -1.73 5.86 -10.41
CA ILE A 232 -0.88 7.01 -10.06
C ILE A 232 -0.80 7.20 -8.54
N ALA A 233 -1.92 7.05 -7.82
CA ALA A 233 -1.94 7.14 -6.37
C ALA A 233 -1.10 6.02 -5.73
N VAL A 234 -1.26 4.78 -6.19
CA VAL A 234 -0.54 3.60 -5.68
C VAL A 234 0.96 3.67 -5.97
N GLU A 235 1.36 4.12 -7.16
CA GLU A 235 2.76 4.34 -7.52
C GLU A 235 3.40 5.44 -6.65
N ALA A 236 2.69 6.56 -6.45
CA ALA A 236 3.15 7.65 -5.58
C ALA A 236 3.27 7.20 -4.12
N PHE A 237 2.27 6.46 -3.62
CA PHE A 237 2.31 5.80 -2.32
C PHE A 237 3.55 4.90 -2.21
N GLY A 238 3.70 3.95 -3.12
CA GLY A 238 4.75 2.95 -3.08
C GLY A 238 6.14 3.58 -3.10
N PHE A 239 6.35 4.58 -3.98
CA PHE A 239 7.61 5.31 -4.04
C PHE A 239 7.93 6.08 -2.75
N SER A 240 6.94 6.75 -2.15
CA SER A 240 7.13 7.45 -0.87
C SER A 240 7.56 6.48 0.25
N TRP A 241 7.02 5.25 0.26
CA TRP A 241 7.35 4.20 1.22
C TRP A 241 8.73 3.57 0.96
N LEU A 242 9.16 3.44 -0.29
CA LEU A 242 10.53 3.03 -0.61
C LEU A 242 11.57 4.05 -0.11
N VAL A 243 11.29 5.36 -0.28
CA VAL A 243 12.13 6.43 0.27
C VAL A 243 12.13 6.40 1.80
N LYS A 244 10.97 6.13 2.42
CA LYS A 244 10.83 5.94 3.87
C LYS A 244 11.64 4.76 4.41
N GLY A 245 11.70 3.69 3.63
CA GLY A 245 12.54 2.50 3.87
C GLY A 245 14.02 2.72 3.58
N GLU A 246 14.44 3.92 3.17
CA GLU A 246 15.83 4.23 2.81
C GLU A 246 16.36 3.29 1.71
N ALA A 247 15.54 2.94 0.71
CA ALA A 247 15.99 2.15 -0.43
C ALA A 247 17.00 2.94 -1.30
N PHE A 248 16.77 4.24 -1.46
CA PHE A 248 17.55 5.11 -2.36
C PHE A 248 18.58 5.99 -1.62
N PHE A 249 18.41 6.21 -0.32
CA PHE A 249 19.25 7.11 0.49
C PHE A 249 19.86 6.37 1.69
N LYS A 250 20.81 5.47 1.43
CA LYS A 250 21.57 4.80 2.50
C LYS A 250 22.28 5.84 3.37
N SER A 251 22.24 5.66 4.69
CA SER A 251 23.17 6.40 5.56
C SER A 251 24.60 5.93 5.28
N LYS A 252 25.57 6.81 5.55
CA LYS A 252 26.93 6.36 5.81
C LYS A 252 26.95 5.38 6.98
#